data_AF-A0A3N5GQL9-F1
#
_entry.id   AF-A0A3N5GQL9-F1
#
_cell.length_a   1.000
_cell.length_b   1.000
_cell.length_c   1.000
_cell.angle_alpha   90.00
_cell.angle_beta   90.00
_cell.angle_gamma   90.00
#
_symmetry.space_group_name_H-M   'P 1'
#
loop_
_entity.id
_entity.type
_entity.pdbx_description
1 polymer ?
#
loop_
_entity_poly.entity_id
_entity_poly.type
_entity_poly.pdbx_seq_one_letter_code
_entity_poly.pdbx_strand_id
1 'polypeptide(L)'
;MAFEDLESDDKNAGLLLRHIFRAIVVAFPGADFRVEPHPDTNDIVFYVDPIDGARSVEVTETFLDADDGLSRAVYQLENLMSQLTKLGPGEVLRVSRTGCDLGLAEL
;
A
#
# COMPACT_ATOMS: atom_id res chain seq x y z
N MET A 1 6.60 -9.03 -11.53
CA MET A 1 5.16 -9.33 -11.40
C MET A 1 4.40 -8.21 -12.08
N ALA A 2 3.50 -8.52 -13.02
CA ALA A 2 2.73 -7.48 -13.72
C ALA A 2 1.50 -7.13 -12.89
N PHE A 3 0.97 -5.91 -13.01
CA PHE A 3 -0.22 -5.49 -12.26
C PHE A 3 -1.47 -6.35 -12.57
N GLU A 4 -1.48 -7.04 -13.71
CA GLU A 4 -2.48 -8.03 -14.09
C GLU A 4 -2.52 -9.26 -13.15
N ASP A 5 -1.43 -9.55 -12.42
CA ASP A 5 -1.36 -10.62 -11.41
C ASP A 5 -1.94 -10.20 -10.04
N LEU A 6 -2.30 -8.92 -9.85
CA LEU A 6 -3.00 -8.45 -8.64
C LEU A 6 -4.51 -8.68 -8.70
N GLU A 7 -5.02 -9.32 -9.76
CA GLU A 7 -6.37 -9.86 -9.78
C GLU A 7 -6.43 -11.09 -8.86
N SER A 8 -6.66 -10.82 -7.57
CA SER A 8 -7.09 -11.86 -6.64
C SER A 8 -8.42 -12.45 -7.12
N ASP A 9 -8.64 -13.75 -6.86
CA ASP A 9 -9.97 -14.37 -6.95
C ASP A 9 -11.02 -13.57 -6.10
N ASP A 10 -10.53 -12.79 -5.13
CA ASP A 10 -11.28 -11.78 -4.39
C ASP A 10 -11.31 -10.42 -5.12
N LYS A 11 -12.50 -10.09 -5.66
CA LYS A 11 -12.76 -8.81 -6.36
C LYS A 11 -12.59 -7.58 -5.47
N ASN A 12 -12.83 -7.69 -4.16
CA ASN A 12 -12.70 -6.55 -3.23
C ASN A 12 -11.24 -6.25 -2.93
N ALA A 13 -10.43 -7.29 -2.69
CA ALA A 13 -8.99 -7.14 -2.51
C ALA A 13 -8.34 -6.45 -3.73
N GLY A 14 -8.70 -6.88 -4.94
CA GLY A 14 -8.23 -6.25 -6.18
C GLY A 14 -8.64 -4.77 -6.31
N LEU A 15 -9.86 -4.40 -5.91
CA LEU A 15 -10.31 -3.00 -5.90
C LEU A 15 -9.54 -2.15 -4.88
N LEU A 16 -9.33 -2.66 -3.67
CA LEU A 16 -8.57 -1.96 -2.63
C LEU A 16 -7.12 -1.71 -3.06
N LEU A 17 -6.46 -2.72 -3.63
CA LEU A 17 -5.10 -2.59 -4.16
C LEU A 17 -5.02 -1.55 -5.29
N ARG A 18 -6.01 -1.53 -6.20
CA ARG A 18 -6.11 -0.48 -7.24
C ARG A 18 -6.24 0.93 -6.65
N HIS A 19 -7.04 1.09 -5.59
CA HIS A 19 -7.19 2.37 -4.92
C HIS A 19 -5.91 2.83 -4.21
N ILE A 20 -5.25 1.93 -3.48
CA ILE A 20 -3.97 2.20 -2.81
C ILE A 20 -2.91 2.58 -3.85
N PHE A 21 -2.79 1.77 -4.90
CA PHE A 21 -1.85 2.02 -5.98
C PHE A 21 -2.06 3.39 -6.63
N ARG A 22 -3.31 3.75 -6.92
CA ARG A 22 -3.64 5.07 -7.47
C ARG A 22 -3.24 6.20 -6.52
N ALA A 23 -3.46 6.03 -5.21
CA ALA A 23 -3.05 7.02 -4.21
C ALA A 23 -1.52 7.20 -4.20
N ILE A 24 -0.76 6.11 -4.26
CA ILE A 24 0.72 6.13 -4.31
C ILE A 24 1.21 6.87 -5.55
N VAL A 25 0.69 6.54 -6.73
CA VAL A 25 1.10 7.18 -8.00
C VAL A 25 0.80 8.69 -7.99
N VAL A 26 -0.30 9.10 -7.37
CA VAL A 26 -0.64 10.54 -7.21
C VAL A 26 0.29 11.23 -6.22
N ALA A 27 0.65 10.57 -5.12
CA ALA A 27 1.54 11.13 -4.09
C ALA A 27 3.00 11.23 -4.56
N PHE A 28 3.45 10.30 -5.40
CA PHE A 28 4.84 10.23 -5.89
C PHE A 28 4.87 10.22 -7.44
N PRO A 29 4.55 11.35 -8.08
CA PRO A 29 4.49 11.41 -9.54
C PRO A 29 5.86 11.17 -10.17
N GLY A 30 5.93 10.23 -11.10
CA GLY A 30 7.16 9.90 -11.83
C GLY A 30 8.16 9.06 -11.03
N ALA A 31 7.78 8.54 -9.86
CA ALA A 31 8.57 7.54 -9.15
C ALA A 31 8.52 6.19 -9.87
N ASP A 32 9.63 5.46 -9.83
CA ASP A 32 9.63 4.04 -10.16
C ASP A 32 8.98 3.28 -9.00
N PHE A 33 8.22 2.23 -9.30
CA PHE A 33 7.63 1.40 -8.26
C PHE A 33 7.63 -0.06 -8.66
N ARG A 34 7.72 -0.93 -7.66
CA ARG A 34 7.55 -2.38 -7.80
C ARG A 34 6.69 -2.91 -6.67
N VAL A 35 5.92 -3.94 -6.98
CA VAL A 35 5.03 -4.60 -6.03
C VAL A 35 5.54 -6.01 -5.82
N GLU A 36 5.80 -6.38 -4.58
CA GLU A 36 6.28 -7.71 -4.21
C GLU A 36 5.54 -8.18 -2.94
N PRO A 37 5.31 -9.49 -2.78
CA PRO A 37 4.85 -10.02 -1.51
C PRO A 37 5.93 -9.80 -0.43
N HIS A 38 5.50 -9.58 0.81
CA HIS A 38 6.40 -9.56 1.95
C HIS A 38 7.06 -10.96 2.12
N PRO A 39 8.36 -11.04 2.46
CA PRO A 39 9.07 -12.33 2.51
C PRO A 39 8.59 -13.26 3.63
N ASP A 40 8.16 -12.69 4.76
CA ASP A 40 7.81 -13.45 5.97
C ASP A 40 6.31 -13.46 6.30
N THR A 41 5.52 -12.64 5.59
CA THR A 41 4.09 -12.46 5.84
C THR A 41 3.35 -12.51 4.51
N ASN A 42 2.02 -12.68 4.54
CA ASN A 42 1.19 -12.60 3.35
C ASN A 42 0.86 -11.15 2.94
N ASP A 43 1.64 -10.18 3.44
CA ASP A 43 1.41 -8.77 3.16
C ASP A 43 1.93 -8.42 1.75
N ILE A 44 1.44 -7.32 1.20
CA ILE A 44 1.87 -6.80 -0.11
C ILE A 44 2.65 -5.52 0.09
N VAL A 45 3.87 -5.45 -0.44
CA VAL A 45 4.75 -4.29 -0.31
C VAL A 45 4.86 -3.56 -1.66
N PHE A 46 4.50 -2.28 -1.65
CA PHE A 46 4.78 -1.34 -2.72
C PHE A 46 6.09 -0.63 -2.41
N TYR A 47 7.15 -0.97 -3.12
CA TYR A 47 8.39 -0.21 -3.07
C TYR A 47 8.28 0.96 -4.04
N VAL A 48 8.55 2.17 -3.56
CA VAL A 48 8.45 3.41 -4.32
C VAL A 48 9.82 4.07 -4.30
N ASP A 49 10.40 4.31 -5.47
CA ASP A 49 11.73 4.90 -5.65
C ASP A 49 11.62 6.24 -6.41
N PRO A 50 11.22 7.32 -5.71
CA PRO A 50 11.28 8.67 -6.24
C PRO A 50 12.71 9.23 -6.19
N ILE A 51 12.95 10.33 -6.90
CA ILE A 51 14.27 10.95 -7.04
C ILE A 51 14.95 11.37 -5.72
N ASP A 52 14.15 11.62 -4.67
CA ASP A 52 14.60 12.06 -3.35
C ASP A 52 14.82 10.90 -2.36
N GLY A 53 14.56 9.65 -2.77
CA GLY A 53 14.95 8.44 -2.06
C GLY A 53 13.82 7.44 -1.83
N ALA A 54 14.19 6.16 -1.80
CA ALA A 54 13.28 5.04 -1.67
C ALA A 54 12.43 5.08 -0.39
N ARG A 55 11.19 4.62 -0.50
CA ARG A 55 10.20 4.45 0.58
C ARG A 55 9.32 3.25 0.27
N SER A 56 8.53 2.78 1.23
CA SER A 56 7.66 1.63 0.99
C SER A 56 6.27 1.79 1.60
N VAL A 57 5.28 1.16 1.00
CA VAL A 57 3.92 1.07 1.53
C VAL A 57 3.57 -0.40 1.67
N GLU A 58 3.36 -0.86 2.89
CA GLU A 58 3.07 -2.26 3.21
C GLU A 58 1.57 -2.39 3.49
N VAL A 59 0.88 -3.28 2.77
CA VAL A 59 -0.55 -3.53 2.92
C VAL A 59 -0.75 -4.89 3.55
N THR A 60 -1.31 -4.93 4.76
CA THR A 60 -1.42 -6.19 5.49
C THR A 60 -2.46 -7.12 4.88
N GLU A 61 -2.25 -8.43 4.94
CA GLU A 61 -3.23 -9.45 4.51
C GLU A 61 -4.60 -9.21 5.15
N THR A 62 -4.63 -8.91 6.45
CA THR A 62 -5.89 -8.65 7.19
C THR A 62 -6.67 -7.42 6.72
N PHE A 63 -6.03 -6.50 6.00
CA PHE A 63 -6.71 -5.39 5.35
C PHE A 63 -7.40 -5.83 4.05
N LEU A 64 -6.81 -6.80 3.35
CA LEU A 64 -7.29 -7.36 2.08
C LEU A 64 -8.34 -8.46 2.30
N ASP A 65 -8.21 -9.25 3.37
CA ASP A 65 -9.07 -10.39 3.76
C ASP A 65 -10.38 -9.97 4.45
N ALA A 66 -10.84 -8.74 4.24
CA ALA A 66 -12.06 -8.28 4.88
C ALA A 66 -13.29 -8.75 4.10
N ASP A 67 -14.02 -9.75 4.62
CA ASP A 67 -15.44 -10.01 4.29
C ASP A 67 -16.32 -8.73 4.45
N ASP A 68 -15.82 -7.70 5.16
CA ASP A 68 -16.40 -6.35 5.33
C ASP A 68 -16.02 -5.34 4.19
N GLY A 69 -15.41 -5.84 3.10
CA GLY A 69 -14.26 -5.28 2.38
C GLY A 69 -14.39 -4.12 1.40
N LEU A 70 -15.32 -3.17 1.55
CA LEU A 70 -15.20 -1.92 0.78
C LEU A 70 -15.52 -0.70 1.60
N SER A 71 -16.69 -0.63 2.23
CA SER A 71 -17.12 0.58 2.93
C SER A 71 -16.22 0.97 4.10
N ARG A 72 -15.80 -0.02 4.90
CA ARG A 72 -14.89 0.22 6.04
C ARG A 72 -13.47 0.50 5.58
N ALA A 73 -12.99 -0.23 4.58
CA ALA A 73 -11.65 -0.06 4.03
C ALA A 73 -11.51 1.30 3.32
N VAL A 74 -12.52 1.74 2.57
CA VAL A 74 -12.57 3.08 1.94
C VAL A 74 -12.53 4.19 2.98
N TYR A 75 -13.23 4.04 4.12
CA TYR A 75 -13.11 5.01 5.22
C TYR A 75 -11.69 5.07 5.78
N GLN A 76 -11.01 3.92 5.90
CA GLN A 76 -9.60 3.88 6.34
C GLN A 76 -8.64 4.49 5.30
N LEU A 77 -8.99 4.45 4.01
CA LEU A 77 -8.24 5.08 2.92
C LEU A 77 -8.34 6.62 2.94
N GLU A 78 -9.27 7.23 3.68
CA GLU A 78 -9.37 8.70 3.80
C GLU A 78 -8.09 9.31 4.41
N ASN A 79 -7.39 8.56 5.27
CA ASN A 79 -6.12 9.00 5.85
C ASN A 79 -4.90 8.62 5.00
N LEU A 80 -5.02 7.69 4.03
CA LEU A 80 -3.90 7.20 3.23
C LEU A 80 -3.16 8.34 2.53
N MET A 81 -3.90 9.20 1.81
CA MET A 81 -3.29 10.35 1.12
C MET A 81 -2.56 11.31 2.07
N SER A 82 -3.09 11.51 3.28
CA SER A 82 -2.47 12.38 4.29
C SER A 82 -1.18 11.80 4.87
N GLN A 83 -1.07 10.47 4.93
CA GLN A 83 0.16 9.81 5.38
C GLN A 83 1.20 9.69 4.26
N LEU A 84 0.77 9.43 3.03
CA LEU A 84 1.68 9.37 1.87
C LEU A 84 2.45 10.69 1.67
N THR A 85 1.84 11.85 1.94
CA THR A 85 2.54 13.14 1.85
C THR A 85 3.57 13.37 2.97
N LYS A 86 3.50 12.59 4.05
CA LYS A 86 4.43 12.66 5.18
C LYS A 86 5.52 11.59 5.11
N LEU A 87 5.35 10.58 4.26
CA LEU A 87 6.25 9.45 4.12
C LEU A 87 7.60 9.90 3.55
N GLY A 88 8.60 9.94 4.41
CA GLY A 88 9.96 10.33 4.08
C GLY A 88 10.81 9.22 3.45
N PRO A 89 12.02 9.55 3.00
CA PRO A 89 12.98 8.56 2.51
C PRO A 89 13.37 7.56 3.62
N GLY A 90 13.39 6.27 3.29
CA GLY A 90 13.69 5.17 4.20
C GLY A 90 12.55 4.77 5.13
N GLU A 91 11.40 5.43 5.05
CA GLU A 91 10.23 5.11 5.86
C GLU A 91 9.30 4.09 5.18
N VAL A 92 8.51 3.43 6.01
CA VAL A 92 7.46 2.50 5.61
C VAL A 92 6.12 3.01 6.10
N LEU A 93 5.13 3.08 5.22
CA LEU A 93 3.73 3.28 5.58
C LEU A 93 3.02 1.93 5.63
N ARG A 94 2.62 1.49 6.83
CA ARG A 94 1.83 0.28 7.00
C ARG A 94 0.34 0.61 6.91
N VAL A 95 -0.37 -0.06 6.00
CA VAL A 95 -1.82 0.02 5.79
C VAL A 95 -2.43 -1.25 6.33
N SER A 96 -3.20 -1.12 7.41
CA SER A 96 -3.80 -2.23 8.14
C SER A 96 -5.30 -2.01 8.37
N ARG A 97 -5.97 -3.03 8.91
CA ARG A 97 -7.40 -2.94 9.26
C ARG A 97 -7.70 -1.81 10.27
N THR A 98 -6.72 -1.39 11.06
CA THR A 98 -6.86 -0.35 12.09
C THR A 98 -6.54 1.06 11.59
N GLY A 99 -5.86 1.18 10.44
CA GLY A 99 -5.49 2.48 9.88
C GLY A 99 -4.17 2.46 9.12
N CYS A 100 -3.56 3.64 9.00
CA CYS A 100 -2.28 3.87 8.34
C CYS A 100 -1.25 4.36 9.38
N ASP A 101 -0.15 3.64 9.53
CA ASP A 101 0.88 3.89 10.53
C ASP A 101 2.27 4.07 9.86
N LEU A 102 2.99 5.13 10.23
CA LEU A 102 4.35 5.38 9.76
C LEU A 102 5.37 4.66 10.65
N GLY A 103 6.32 3.99 10.02
CA GLY A 103 7.46 3.35 10.68
C GLY A 103 8.75 3.54 9.88
N LEU A 104 9.86 3.08 10.45
CA LEU A 104 11.13 2.99 9.74
C LEU A 104 11.20 1.63 9.03
N ALA A 105 11.79 1.59 7.84
CA ALA A 105 12.17 0.31 7.25
C ALA A 105 13.18 -0.36 8.18
N GLU A 106 12.85 -1.52 8.74
CA GLU A 106 13.84 -2.35 9.41
C GLU A 106 14.82 -2.84 8.33
N LEU A 107 16.05 -2.32 8.39
CA LEU A 107 17.18 -2.66 7.50
C LEU A 107 17.73 -4.06 7.79
#